data_AF-A0A4Q2ULH5-F1
#
_entry.id   AF-A0A4Q2ULH5-F1
#
_cell.length_a   1.000
_cell.length_b   1.000
_cell.length_c   1.000
_cell.angle_alpha   90.00
_cell.angle_beta   90.00
_cell.angle_gamma   90.00
#
_symmetry.space_group_name_H-M   'P 1'
#
loop_
_entity.id
_entity.type
_entity.pdbx_description
1 polymer ?
#
loop_
_entity_poly.entity_id
_entity_poly.type
_entity_poly.pdbx_seq_one_letter_code
_entity_poly.pdbx_strand_id
1 'polypeptide(L)'
;MNTIEINLDALLRYNITPNQYVFLFLTHTRQYAALYRFGQEGPSFSAEEIGNLVDRGLILNLNKEGYYYLDFFVLTDEVGRDLFDQNREKAALEFWNAYPILLRDPHTGENFSLLTTDKDQFLKDYYSRVGHAIPKHRRVMDALEYAIDKNLIDMTIRQWLDSEQWTMMWELMAIEAIQ
;
A
#
# COMPACT_ATOMS: atom_id res chain seq x y z
N MET A 1 -1.16 -20.82 -10.13
CA MET A 1 -0.72 -20.60 -8.74
C MET A 1 -0.79 -19.11 -8.49
N ASN A 2 -1.57 -18.65 -7.51
CA ASN A 2 -1.49 -17.25 -7.08
C ASN A 2 -0.19 -17.08 -6.30
N THR A 3 0.71 -16.24 -6.79
CA THR A 3 1.93 -15.88 -6.08
C THR A 3 1.54 -15.02 -4.88
N ILE A 4 1.88 -15.46 -3.66
CA ILE A 4 1.71 -14.64 -2.47
C ILE A 4 2.93 -13.71 -2.40
N GLU A 5 2.75 -12.43 -2.71
CA GLU A 5 3.78 -11.42 -2.50
C GLU A 5 3.81 -10.97 -1.04
N ILE A 6 4.96 -11.12 -0.39
CA ILE A 6 5.17 -10.73 1.00
C ILE A 6 5.68 -9.28 1.04
N ASN A 7 5.03 -8.42 1.83
CA ASN A 7 5.49 -7.05 2.04
C ASN A 7 6.65 -7.02 3.04
N LEU A 8 7.88 -7.20 2.55
CA LEU A 8 9.08 -7.23 3.39
C LEU A 8 9.30 -5.92 4.15
N ASP A 9 8.97 -4.77 3.55
CA ASP A 9 9.13 -3.47 4.21
C ASP A 9 8.20 -3.33 5.43
N ALA A 10 6.95 -3.79 5.31
CA ALA A 10 6.03 -3.83 6.44
C ALA A 10 6.48 -4.80 7.53
N LEU A 11 7.04 -5.97 7.16
CA LEU A 11 7.60 -6.90 8.14
C LEU A 11 8.76 -6.30 8.93
N LEU A 12 9.66 -5.56 8.25
CA LEU A 12 10.78 -4.88 8.88
C LEU A 12 10.31 -3.71 9.76
N ARG A 13 9.40 -2.86 9.24
CA ARG A 13 8.81 -1.72 9.98
C ARG A 13 8.10 -2.18 11.25
N TYR A 14 7.33 -3.25 11.17
CA TYR A 14 6.65 -3.85 12.29
C TYR A 14 7.47 -4.93 13.00
N ASN A 15 8.78 -5.06 12.75
CA ASN A 15 9.66 -6.03 13.43
C ASN A 15 8.98 -7.40 13.67
N ILE A 16 8.34 -7.94 12.63
CA ILE A 16 7.53 -9.16 12.71
C ILE A 16 8.45 -10.36 12.54
N THR A 17 8.42 -11.27 13.51
CA THR A 17 9.16 -12.53 13.38
C THR A 17 8.47 -13.47 12.37
N PRO A 18 9.19 -14.45 11.80
CA PRO A 18 8.57 -15.44 10.92
C PRO A 18 7.38 -16.17 11.56
N ASN A 19 7.45 -16.48 12.86
CA ASN A 19 6.39 -17.16 13.59
C ASN A 19 5.16 -16.26 13.77
N GLN A 20 5.38 -14.98 14.13
CA GLN A 20 4.33 -13.97 14.19
C GLN A 20 3.67 -13.74 12.82
N TYR A 21 4.44 -13.76 11.74
CA TYR A 21 3.87 -13.65 10.39
C TYR A 21 2.93 -14.80 10.05
N VAL A 22 3.31 -16.04 10.39
CA VAL A 22 2.43 -17.21 10.21
C VAL A 22 1.13 -17.05 11.00
N PHE A 23 1.21 -16.61 12.26
CA PHE A 23 0.04 -16.33 13.08
C PHE A 23 -0.88 -15.28 12.43
N LEU A 24 -0.31 -14.14 12.03
CA LEU A 24 -1.03 -13.03 11.39
C LEU A 24 -1.67 -13.45 10.07
N PHE A 25 -0.95 -14.21 9.24
CA PHE A 25 -1.44 -14.73 7.96
C PHE A 25 -2.62 -15.69 8.14
N LEU A 26 -2.50 -16.66 9.04
CA LEU A 26 -3.56 -17.64 9.30
C LEU A 26 -4.79 -16.98 9.93
N THR A 27 -4.59 -15.98 10.78
CA THR A 27 -5.67 -15.19 11.37
C THR A 27 -6.37 -14.32 10.31
N HIS A 28 -5.59 -13.62 9.47
CA HIS A 28 -6.12 -12.79 8.38
C HIS A 28 -6.94 -13.60 7.37
N THR A 29 -6.42 -14.75 6.97
CA THR A 29 -7.07 -15.66 6.01
C THR A 29 -8.15 -16.55 6.65
N ARG A 30 -8.39 -16.40 7.97
CA ARG A 30 -9.38 -17.17 8.75
C ARG A 30 -9.19 -18.69 8.67
N GLN A 31 -7.94 -19.14 8.54
CA GLN A 31 -7.59 -20.56 8.50
C GLN A 31 -7.41 -21.14 9.91
N TYR A 32 -8.45 -21.05 10.75
CA TYR A 32 -8.36 -21.40 12.18
C TYR A 32 -7.99 -22.87 12.42
N ALA A 33 -8.46 -23.80 11.58
CA ALA A 33 -8.05 -25.21 11.67
C ALA A 33 -6.54 -25.38 11.49
N ALA A 34 -5.93 -24.64 10.55
CA ALA A 34 -4.49 -24.65 10.34
C ALA A 34 -3.75 -23.92 11.48
N LEU A 35 -4.33 -22.84 12.03
CA LEU A 35 -3.81 -22.11 13.18
C LEU A 35 -3.67 -23.03 14.41
N TYR A 36 -4.72 -23.77 14.74
CA TYR A 36 -4.70 -24.74 15.85
C TYR A 36 -3.76 -25.91 15.57
N ARG A 37 -3.76 -26.45 14.34
CA ARG A 37 -2.84 -27.52 13.96
C ARG A 37 -1.39 -27.09 14.10
N PHE A 38 -1.03 -25.89 13.64
CA PHE A 38 0.31 -25.34 13.80
C PHE A 38 0.66 -25.11 15.28
N GLY A 39 -0.32 -24.69 16.09
CA GLY A 39 -0.20 -24.56 17.54
C GLY A 39 0.10 -25.87 18.27
N GLN A 40 -0.43 -26.99 17.79
CA GLN A 40 -0.33 -28.31 18.43
C GLN A 40 0.82 -29.17 17.89
N GLU A 41 1.03 -29.16 16.58
CA GLU A 41 1.98 -30.04 15.88
C GLU A 41 3.27 -29.29 15.46
N GLY A 42 3.24 -27.97 15.41
CA GLY A 42 4.35 -27.13 14.97
C GLY A 42 5.13 -26.50 16.14
N PRO A 43 5.95 -25.47 15.85
CA PRO A 43 6.67 -24.69 16.85
C PRO A 43 5.78 -24.00 17.91
N SER A 44 4.46 -23.98 17.68
CA SER A 44 3.46 -23.29 18.49
C SER A 44 3.59 -21.77 18.48
N PHE A 45 2.63 -21.10 19.10
CA PHE A 45 2.64 -19.65 19.33
C PHE A 45 2.69 -19.42 20.83
N SER A 46 3.76 -18.83 21.32
CA SER A 46 3.86 -18.54 22.75
C SER A 46 2.93 -17.39 23.14
N ALA A 47 2.45 -17.42 24.38
CA ALA A 47 1.64 -16.33 24.93
C ALA A 47 2.41 -15.00 24.94
N GLU A 48 3.74 -15.05 25.09
CA GLU A 48 4.62 -13.89 25.01
C GLU A 48 4.67 -13.31 23.59
N GLU A 49 4.82 -14.15 22.55
CA GLU A 49 4.84 -13.68 21.15
C GLU A 49 3.51 -13.03 20.73
N ILE A 50 2.38 -13.62 21.12
CA ILE A 50 1.05 -13.08 20.82
C ILE A 50 0.80 -11.83 21.68
N GLY A 51 1.18 -11.86 22.96
CA GLY A 51 1.12 -10.70 23.86
C GLY A 51 1.89 -9.52 23.30
N ASN A 52 3.10 -9.76 22.77
CA ASN A 52 3.90 -8.74 22.10
C ASN A 52 3.16 -8.09 20.91
N LEU A 53 2.42 -8.86 20.11
CA LEU A 53 1.61 -8.31 19.02
C LEU A 53 0.44 -7.44 19.54
N VAL A 54 -0.17 -7.84 20.65
CA VAL A 54 -1.25 -7.07 21.31
C VAL A 54 -0.71 -5.77 21.90
N ASP A 55 0.39 -5.83 22.66
CA ASP A 55 1.02 -4.67 23.31
C ASP A 55 1.46 -3.61 22.30
N ARG A 56 1.81 -4.05 21.09
CA ARG A 56 2.21 -3.20 19.97
C ARG A 56 1.03 -2.73 19.12
N GLY A 57 -0.21 -3.08 19.49
CA GLY A 57 -1.42 -2.66 18.80
C GLY A 57 -1.61 -3.27 17.41
N LEU A 58 -0.93 -4.38 17.10
CA LEU A 58 -1.00 -5.02 15.78
C LEU A 58 -2.19 -5.97 15.65
N ILE A 59 -2.62 -6.52 16.78
CA ILE A 59 -3.81 -7.36 16.91
C ILE A 59 -4.61 -6.96 18.15
N LEU A 60 -5.90 -7.26 18.13
CA LEU A 60 -6.83 -7.11 19.24
C LEU A 60 -7.11 -8.49 19.85
N ASN A 61 -7.07 -8.56 21.17
CA ASN A 61 -7.51 -9.72 21.93
C ASN A 61 -8.99 -9.59 22.27
N LEU A 62 -9.84 -10.42 21.67
CA LEU A 62 -11.28 -10.46 21.94
C LEU A 62 -11.68 -11.55 22.93
N ASN A 63 -10.70 -12.25 23.53
CA ASN A 63 -10.97 -13.25 24.54
C ASN A 63 -11.58 -12.61 25.79
N LYS A 64 -12.50 -13.34 26.43
CA LYS A 64 -12.96 -13.00 27.78
C LYS A 64 -11.86 -13.32 28.79
N GLU A 65 -11.89 -12.64 29.92
CA GLU A 65 -10.97 -12.89 31.04
C GLU A 65 -10.99 -14.39 31.41
N GLY A 66 -9.79 -14.97 31.57
CA GLY A 66 -9.60 -16.39 31.86
C GLY A 66 -9.65 -17.34 30.67
N TYR A 67 -9.91 -16.85 29.45
CA TYR A 67 -9.93 -17.66 28.23
C TYR A 67 -8.79 -17.29 27.27
N TYR A 68 -8.34 -18.27 26.49
CA TYR A 68 -7.26 -18.09 25.51
C TYR A 68 -7.53 -18.92 24.25
N TYR A 69 -8.36 -18.40 23.37
CA TYR A 69 -8.68 -18.97 22.07
C TYR A 69 -7.95 -18.21 20.97
N LEU A 70 -7.22 -18.94 20.11
CA LEU A 70 -6.38 -18.36 19.06
C LEU A 70 -7.21 -17.69 17.96
N ASP A 71 -8.44 -18.15 17.73
CA ASP A 71 -9.39 -17.59 16.77
C ASP A 71 -10.13 -16.33 17.30
N PHE A 72 -9.91 -15.96 18.56
CA PHE A 72 -10.44 -14.73 19.17
C PHE A 72 -9.44 -13.57 19.14
N PHE A 73 -8.36 -13.71 18.38
CA PHE A 73 -7.48 -12.60 18.02
C PHE A 73 -7.84 -12.09 16.64
N VAL A 74 -7.82 -10.77 16.45
CA VAL A 74 -8.15 -10.14 15.17
C VAL A 74 -7.08 -9.10 14.84
N LEU A 75 -6.63 -9.06 13.58
CA LEU A 75 -5.69 -8.03 13.14
C LEU A 75 -6.35 -6.66 13.18
N THR A 76 -5.58 -5.63 13.50
CA THR A 76 -6.03 -4.27 13.24
C THR A 76 -6.10 -4.01 11.74
N ASP A 77 -7.03 -3.14 11.35
CA ASP A 77 -7.24 -2.74 9.96
C ASP A 77 -5.97 -2.25 9.27
N GLU A 78 -5.13 -1.50 10.00
CA GLU A 78 -3.88 -0.96 9.49
C GLU A 78 -2.92 -2.09 9.10
N VAL A 79 -2.63 -2.99 10.03
CA VAL A 79 -1.69 -4.09 9.82
C VAL A 79 -2.22 -5.08 8.79
N GLY A 80 -3.52 -5.37 8.82
CA GLY A 80 -4.18 -6.22 7.84
C GLY A 80 -4.00 -5.70 6.42
N ARG A 81 -4.19 -4.38 6.21
CA ARG A 81 -4.00 -3.76 4.90
C ARG A 81 -2.54 -3.77 4.48
N ASP A 82 -1.66 -3.38 5.39
CA ASP A 82 -0.23 -3.21 5.10
C ASP A 82 0.45 -4.55 4.77
N LEU A 83 0.19 -5.59 5.58
CA LEU A 83 0.78 -6.92 5.41
C LEU A 83 0.11 -7.79 4.35
N PHE A 84 -1.19 -7.61 4.07
CA PHE A 84 -1.95 -8.60 3.29
C PHE A 84 -2.87 -8.04 2.20
N ASP A 85 -3.10 -6.72 2.10
CA ASP A 85 -3.92 -6.21 1.01
C ASP A 85 -3.23 -6.49 -0.33
N GLN A 86 -3.92 -7.22 -1.20
CA GLN A 86 -3.45 -7.52 -2.55
C GLN A 86 -3.75 -6.40 -3.54
N ASN A 87 -4.51 -5.37 -3.13
CA ASN A 87 -4.71 -4.15 -3.93
C ASN A 87 -3.49 -3.21 -3.90
N ARG A 88 -2.28 -3.70 -3.60
CA ARG A 88 -1.02 -2.92 -3.58
C ARG A 88 -0.73 -2.22 -4.90
N GLU A 89 -0.99 -2.92 -6.00
CA GLU A 89 -0.86 -2.34 -7.33
C GLU A 89 -2.01 -1.41 -7.67
N LYS A 90 -3.16 -1.47 -6.97
CA LYS A 90 -4.36 -0.76 -7.39
C LYS A 90 -4.16 0.76 -7.41
N ALA A 91 -3.50 1.33 -6.39
CA ALA A 91 -3.21 2.76 -6.33
C ALA A 91 -2.21 3.19 -7.43
N ALA A 92 -1.13 2.43 -7.59
CA ALA A 92 -0.14 2.70 -8.63
C ALA A 92 -0.71 2.51 -10.05
N LEU A 93 -1.58 1.52 -10.21
CA LEU A 93 -2.28 1.19 -11.46
C LEU A 93 -3.37 2.21 -11.77
N GLU A 94 -4.09 2.69 -10.76
CA GLU A 94 -5.03 3.81 -10.85
C GLU A 94 -4.31 5.06 -11.35
N PHE A 95 -3.17 5.41 -10.75
CA PHE A 95 -2.33 6.50 -11.23
C PHE A 95 -1.84 6.27 -12.66
N TRP A 96 -1.29 5.09 -12.96
CA TRP A 96 -0.81 4.73 -14.29
C TRP A 96 -1.90 4.88 -15.37
N ASN A 97 -3.12 4.44 -15.06
CA ASN A 97 -4.24 4.49 -15.99
C ASN A 97 -4.83 5.89 -16.16
N ALA A 98 -4.70 6.75 -15.14
CA ALA A 98 -5.16 8.13 -15.19
C ALA A 98 -4.16 9.06 -15.90
N TYR A 99 -2.87 8.73 -15.91
CA TYR A 99 -1.85 9.57 -16.53
C TYR A 99 -2.04 9.64 -18.06
N PRO A 100 -1.96 10.83 -18.68
CA PRO A 100 -2.14 10.96 -20.12
C PRO A 100 -1.14 10.12 -20.91
N ILE A 101 -1.59 9.46 -21.97
CA ILE A 101 -0.74 8.54 -22.75
C ILE A 101 0.09 9.29 -23.79
N LEU A 102 -0.53 10.22 -24.49
CA LEU A 102 0.09 11.00 -25.57
C LEU A 102 -0.04 12.48 -25.26
N LEU A 103 1.03 13.21 -25.53
CA LEU A 103 1.01 14.66 -25.62
C LEU A 103 1.32 15.07 -27.06
N ARG A 104 0.60 16.08 -27.55
CA ARG A 104 0.85 16.64 -28.88
C ARG A 104 1.76 17.85 -28.73
N ASP A 105 2.88 17.83 -29.42
CA ASP A 105 3.78 18.98 -29.49
C ASP A 105 3.08 20.12 -30.26
N PRO A 106 2.90 21.31 -29.65
CA PRO A 106 2.22 22.43 -30.29
C PRO A 106 3.02 23.06 -31.44
N HIS A 107 4.34 22.86 -31.50
CA HIS A 107 5.22 23.43 -32.52
C HIS A 107 5.39 22.50 -33.71
N THR A 108 5.63 21.21 -33.48
CA THR A 108 5.83 20.23 -34.55
C THR A 108 4.52 19.56 -34.98
N GLY A 109 3.50 19.56 -34.10
CA GLY A 109 2.23 18.87 -34.31
C GLY A 109 2.30 17.36 -34.11
N GLU A 110 3.47 16.81 -33.79
CA GLU A 110 3.71 15.39 -33.59
C GLU A 110 3.23 14.94 -32.19
N ASN A 111 2.86 13.66 -32.08
CA ASN A 111 2.50 13.07 -30.79
C ASN A 111 3.70 12.32 -30.22
N PHE A 112 3.95 12.48 -28.93
CA PHE A 112 4.91 11.68 -28.19
C PHE A 112 4.25 11.01 -26.99
N SER A 113 4.78 9.83 -26.64
CA SER A 113 4.29 9.06 -25.49
C SER A 113 4.82 9.63 -24.20
N LEU A 114 3.95 9.76 -23.20
CA LEU A 114 4.35 10.11 -21.83
C LEU A 114 4.56 8.88 -20.95
N LEU A 115 4.14 7.69 -21.40
CA LEU A 115 4.30 6.41 -20.70
C LEU A 115 5.58 5.69 -21.12
N THR A 116 6.68 6.41 -21.32
CA THR A 116 7.97 5.86 -21.75
C THR A 116 8.78 5.29 -20.58
N THR A 117 8.23 4.28 -19.89
CA THR A 117 8.91 3.58 -18.79
C THR A 117 8.39 2.14 -18.67
N ASP A 118 9.15 1.29 -17.99
CA ASP A 118 8.69 -0.06 -17.66
C ASP A 118 7.57 0.00 -16.63
N LYS A 119 6.42 -0.61 -16.96
CA LYS A 119 5.23 -0.53 -16.12
C LYS A 119 5.46 -1.16 -14.75
N ASP A 120 6.02 -2.37 -14.71
CA ASP A 120 6.19 -3.11 -13.48
C ASP A 120 7.18 -2.40 -12.53
N GLN A 121 8.25 -1.83 -13.08
CA GLN A 121 9.17 -0.98 -12.33
C GLN A 121 8.49 0.30 -11.84
N PHE A 122 7.68 0.95 -12.67
CA PHE A 122 6.94 2.14 -12.25
C PHE A 122 6.00 1.86 -11.09
N LEU A 123 5.23 0.76 -11.13
CA LEU A 123 4.29 0.42 -10.06
C LEU A 123 5.01 0.24 -8.71
N LYS A 124 6.19 -0.39 -8.73
CA LYS A 124 7.05 -0.55 -7.54
C LYS A 124 7.61 0.77 -7.04
N ASP A 125 8.04 1.65 -7.94
CA ASP A 125 8.62 2.94 -7.58
C ASP A 125 7.55 3.94 -7.08
N TYR A 126 6.37 3.92 -7.68
CA TYR A 126 5.23 4.71 -7.19
C TYR A 126 4.90 4.31 -5.77
N TYR A 127 4.83 3.01 -5.53
CA TYR A 127 4.59 2.44 -4.21
C TYR A 127 5.65 2.88 -3.19
N SER A 128 6.95 2.80 -3.51
CA SER A 128 8.01 3.17 -2.55
C SER A 128 7.95 4.65 -2.14
N ARG A 129 7.45 5.53 -3.00
CA ARG A 129 7.35 6.98 -2.73
C ARG A 129 6.03 7.40 -2.10
N VAL A 130 4.92 6.94 -2.65
CA VAL A 130 3.57 7.35 -2.23
C VAL A 130 3.09 6.51 -1.04
N GLY A 131 3.56 5.26 -0.93
CA GLY A 131 3.26 4.36 0.17
C GLY A 131 1.78 3.93 0.23
N HIS A 132 1.41 3.35 1.37
CA HIS A 132 0.10 2.71 1.61
C HIS A 132 -1.02 3.67 2.03
N ALA A 133 -0.67 4.92 2.35
CA ALA A 133 -1.63 5.83 2.96
C ALA A 133 -2.67 6.26 1.91
N ILE A 134 -3.89 5.71 2.01
CA ILE A 134 -5.05 6.11 1.20
C ILE A 134 -5.17 7.65 1.11
N PRO A 135 -5.00 8.43 2.20
CA PRO A 135 -5.05 9.88 2.11
C PRO A 135 -3.94 10.49 1.24
N LYS A 136 -2.73 9.93 1.26
CA LYS A 136 -1.60 10.43 0.45
C LYS A 136 -1.84 10.13 -1.02
N HIS A 137 -2.24 8.90 -1.37
CA HIS A 137 -2.56 8.55 -2.75
C HIS A 137 -3.71 9.40 -3.30
N ARG A 138 -4.79 9.61 -2.54
CA ARG A 138 -5.88 10.51 -2.97
C ARG A 138 -5.39 11.90 -3.31
N ARG A 139 -4.55 12.50 -2.46
CA ARG A 139 -3.96 13.81 -2.76
C ARG A 139 -3.10 13.80 -4.02
N VAL A 140 -2.37 12.71 -4.28
CA VAL A 140 -1.59 12.55 -5.52
C VAL A 140 -2.52 12.48 -6.73
N MET A 141 -3.65 11.81 -6.63
CA MET A 141 -4.67 11.76 -7.69
C MET A 141 -5.35 13.11 -7.90
N ASP A 142 -5.74 13.82 -6.83
CA ASP A 142 -6.34 15.16 -6.93
C ASP A 142 -5.38 16.15 -7.63
N ALA A 143 -4.08 16.05 -7.34
CA ALA A 143 -3.05 16.84 -8.02
C ALA A 143 -2.90 16.49 -9.50
N LEU A 144 -2.97 15.20 -9.85
CA LEU A 144 -2.93 14.76 -11.23
C LEU A 144 -4.15 15.26 -12.01
N GLU A 145 -5.36 15.11 -11.43
CA GLU A 145 -6.61 15.59 -12.04
C GLU A 145 -6.54 17.11 -12.28
N TYR A 146 -6.13 17.88 -11.28
CA TYR A 146 -5.91 19.32 -11.42
C TYR A 146 -4.93 19.65 -12.55
N ALA A 147 -3.80 18.95 -12.64
CA ALA A 147 -2.81 19.17 -13.68
C ALA A 147 -3.34 18.85 -15.08
N ILE A 148 -4.15 17.80 -15.21
CA ILE A 148 -4.82 17.44 -16.48
C ILE A 148 -5.83 18.52 -16.86
N ASP A 149 -6.71 18.92 -15.95
CA ASP A 149 -7.78 19.90 -16.19
C ASP A 149 -7.22 21.27 -16.59
N LYS A 150 -6.08 21.66 -16.00
CA LYS A 150 -5.38 22.92 -16.31
C LYS A 150 -4.40 22.79 -17.47
N ASN A 151 -4.29 21.61 -18.08
CA ASN A 151 -3.36 21.31 -19.17
C ASN A 151 -1.89 21.64 -18.82
N LEU A 152 -1.49 21.29 -17.59
CA LEU A 152 -0.16 21.52 -17.01
C LEU A 152 0.78 20.30 -17.15
N ILE A 153 0.31 19.20 -17.76
CA ILE A 153 1.14 18.02 -18.00
C ILE A 153 2.03 18.26 -19.23
N ASP A 154 3.34 18.36 -18.99
CA ASP A 154 4.35 18.61 -20.03
C ASP A 154 5.53 17.61 -19.98
N MET A 155 5.44 16.60 -19.11
CA MET A 155 6.52 15.67 -18.85
C MET A 155 6.06 14.21 -18.82
N THR A 156 7.03 13.30 -18.95
CA THR A 156 6.76 11.86 -18.88
C THR A 156 6.31 11.44 -17.48
N ILE A 157 5.55 10.35 -17.38
CA ILE A 157 5.08 9.79 -16.11
C ILE A 157 6.25 9.52 -15.14
N ARG A 158 7.40 9.13 -15.68
CA ARG A 158 8.63 8.88 -14.91
C ARG A 158 9.15 10.16 -14.29
N GLN A 159 9.30 11.23 -15.09
CA GLN A 159 9.77 12.53 -14.60
C GLN A 159 8.80 13.09 -13.56
N TRP A 160 7.50 12.94 -13.78
CA TRP A 160 6.46 13.40 -12.85
C TRP A 160 6.58 12.72 -11.49
N LEU A 161 6.75 11.38 -11.48
CA LEU A 161 7.00 10.63 -10.26
C LEU A 161 8.34 10.99 -9.61
N ASP A 162 9.39 11.13 -10.43
CA ASP A 162 10.76 11.36 -9.96
C ASP A 162 10.92 12.69 -9.22
N SER A 163 10.19 13.70 -9.68
CA SER A 163 10.21 15.06 -9.12
C SER A 163 9.07 15.34 -8.15
N GLU A 164 8.28 14.33 -7.80
CA GLU A 164 7.14 14.46 -6.87
C GLU A 164 6.21 15.63 -7.24
N GLN A 165 5.87 15.78 -8.52
CA GLN A 165 5.15 16.95 -9.06
C GLN A 165 3.83 17.26 -8.36
N TRP A 166 3.21 16.27 -7.71
CA TRP A 166 2.03 16.49 -6.88
C TRP A 166 2.25 17.55 -5.79
N THR A 167 3.46 17.68 -5.25
CA THR A 167 3.79 18.69 -4.24
C THR A 167 3.62 20.11 -4.79
N MET A 168 4.17 20.37 -5.98
CA MET A 168 4.02 21.64 -6.68
C MET A 168 2.56 21.92 -7.05
N MET A 169 1.81 20.90 -7.50
CA MET A 169 0.39 21.06 -7.81
C MET A 169 -0.42 21.46 -6.57
N TRP A 170 -0.13 20.87 -5.41
CA TRP A 170 -0.80 21.27 -4.16
C TRP A 170 -0.53 22.72 -3.79
N GLU A 171 0.69 23.21 -4.00
CA GLU A 171 1.03 24.61 -3.77
C GLU A 171 0.24 25.54 -4.70
N LEU A 172 0.13 25.19 -5.99
CA LEU A 172 -0.67 25.95 -6.95
C LEU A 172 -2.15 25.97 -6.58
N MET A 173 -2.73 24.82 -6.23
CA MET A 173 -4.13 24.70 -5.78
C MET A 173 -4.39 25.57 -4.54
N ALA A 174 -3.44 25.61 -3.60
CA ALA A 174 -3.55 26.43 -2.39
C ALA A 174 -3.51 27.93 -2.70
N ILE A 175 -2.70 28.35 -3.67
CA ILE A 175 -2.62 29.75 -4.12
C ILE A 175 -3.92 30.18 -4.79
N GLU A 176 -4.46 29.36 -5.69
CA GLU A 176 -5.73 29.66 -6.38
C GLU A 176 -6.91 29.75 -5.40
N ALA A 177 -6.94 28.93 -4.33
CA ALA A 177 -8.01 28.94 -3.35
C ALA A 177 -8.07 30.22 -2.49
N ILE A 178 -7.03 31.06 -2.51
CA ILE A 178 -6.94 32.33 -1.76
C ILE A 178 -7.41 33.52 -2.61
N GLN A 179 -7.54 33.35 -3.94
CA GLN A 179 -7.98 34.38 -4.88
C GLN A 179 -9.50 34.38 -5.08
#